data_AF-A0A937UAQ3-F1
#
_entry.id   AF-A0A937UAQ3-F1
#
_cell.length_a   1.000
_cell.length_b   1.000
_cell.length_c   1.000
_cell.angle_alpha   90.00
_cell.angle_beta   90.00
_cell.angle_gamma   90.00
#
_symmetry.space_group_name_H-M   'P 1'
#
loop_
_entity.id
_entity.type
_entity.pdbx_description
1 polymer ?
#
loop_
_entity_poly.entity_id
_entity_poly.type
_entity_poly.pdbx_seq_one_letter_code
_entity_poly.pdbx_strand_id
1 'polypeptide(L)'
;MLPLSNEEKQLLFDYSLKLTTEEGTAQAKALIDSSEEATEIHSKLKALLAPLDALQTKPCPDDLAERTVWRLIQVASAERAVREPVAATSKPWRNYVQVGAMAATILLAVGVLIPSFSFARHQHRKHVCQRQLAGVGSSMASYCSDHDDKLPAVTADVSQPWHRGGGQSGQRRSNSSNLYLLLKLGYHKRPEDFVCAGRRQRRVRALVPSEARDYDDFPSGEHISYSFRVFCRPAVTMSLLAGQPLLADRNPVFESVSEDRFAVQLDGELCRRNSTNHSQRGQNVLFAGGQVGFLKTRHVGIPEDDMFTVQNVVEYRGSERPTCEKDPFLAP
;
A
#
# COMPACT_ATOMS: atom_id res chain seq x y z
N MET A 1 29.05 -24.45 -25.64
CA MET A 1 29.13 -23.16 -24.94
C MET A 1 28.53 -23.37 -23.55
N LEU A 2 29.18 -22.85 -22.51
CA LEU A 2 28.61 -22.89 -21.16
C LEU A 2 27.47 -21.86 -21.08
N PRO A 3 26.33 -22.20 -20.46
CA PRO A 3 25.23 -21.25 -20.31
C PRO A 3 25.66 -20.08 -19.43
N LEU A 4 25.16 -18.87 -19.76
CA LEU A 4 25.41 -17.68 -18.94
C LEU A 4 24.95 -17.88 -17.49
N SER A 5 25.78 -17.43 -16.55
CA SER A 5 25.48 -17.41 -15.12
C SER A 5 24.34 -16.43 -14.80
N ASN A 6 23.74 -16.57 -13.62
CA ASN A 6 22.69 -15.65 -13.17
C ASN A 6 23.20 -14.22 -12.97
N GLU A 7 24.48 -14.06 -12.59
CA GLU A 7 25.11 -12.75 -12.41
C GLU A 7 25.31 -12.04 -13.75
N GLU A 8 25.75 -12.77 -14.77
CA GLU A 8 25.89 -12.26 -16.14
C GLU A 8 24.54 -11.89 -16.76
N LYS A 9 23.49 -12.69 -16.52
CA LYS A 9 22.12 -12.37 -16.96
C LYS A 9 21.57 -11.11 -16.27
N GLN A 10 21.85 -10.96 -14.97
CA GLN A 10 21.48 -9.76 -14.21
C GLN A 10 22.23 -8.52 -14.74
N LEU A 11 23.52 -8.66 -15.04
CA LEU A 11 24.33 -7.58 -15.61
C LEU A 11 23.77 -7.11 -16.97
N LEU A 12 23.36 -8.03 -17.84
CA LEU A 12 22.73 -7.71 -19.13
C LEU A 12 21.37 -7.01 -18.97
N PHE A 13 20.59 -7.40 -17.95
CA PHE A 13 19.33 -6.75 -17.60
C PHE A 13 19.55 -5.30 -17.13
N ASP A 14 20.45 -5.10 -16.17
CA ASP A 14 20.76 -3.78 -15.62
C ASP A 14 21.36 -2.86 -16.68
N TYR A 15 22.21 -3.39 -17.57
CA TYR A 15 22.76 -2.65 -18.70
C TYR A 15 21.67 -2.20 -19.67
N SER A 16 20.69 -3.08 -19.97
CA SER A 16 19.57 -2.77 -20.88
C SER A 16 18.66 -1.66 -20.34
N LEU A 17 18.62 -1.46 -19.02
CA LEU A 17 17.88 -0.38 -18.35
C LEU A 17 18.73 0.88 -18.06
N LYS A 18 20.00 0.90 -18.46
CA LYS A 18 20.97 1.98 -18.16
C LYS A 18 21.17 2.21 -16.65
N LEU A 19 21.14 1.13 -15.86
CA LEU A 19 21.33 1.15 -14.41
C LEU A 19 22.75 0.72 -13.97
N THR A 20 23.63 0.38 -14.91
CA THR A 20 24.99 -0.07 -14.64
C THR A 20 25.95 1.08 -14.32
N THR A 21 26.97 0.77 -13.52
CA THR A 21 28.16 1.62 -13.37
C THR A 21 28.98 1.64 -14.67
N GLU A 22 29.96 2.54 -14.78
CA GLU A 22 30.86 2.58 -15.94
C GLU A 22 31.60 1.25 -16.14
N GLU A 23 32.06 0.63 -15.05
CA GLU A 23 32.73 -0.67 -15.06
C GLU A 23 31.78 -1.81 -15.48
N GLY A 24 30.57 -1.86 -14.92
CA GLY A 24 29.55 -2.85 -15.32
C GLY A 24 29.10 -2.69 -16.77
N THR A 25 29.10 -1.46 -17.28
CA THR A 25 28.81 -1.17 -18.69
C THR A 25 29.88 -1.74 -19.63
N ALA A 26 31.16 -1.61 -19.25
CA ALA A 26 32.25 -2.20 -20.02
C ALA A 26 32.20 -3.74 -20.01
N GLN A 27 31.91 -4.33 -18.86
CA GLN A 27 31.75 -5.78 -18.71
C GLN A 27 30.57 -6.33 -19.52
N ALA A 28 29.42 -5.66 -19.49
CA ALA A 28 28.24 -6.05 -20.27
C ALA A 28 28.52 -6.02 -21.78
N LYS A 29 29.22 -4.98 -22.28
CA LYS A 29 29.60 -4.88 -23.69
C LYS A 29 30.56 -6.00 -24.10
N ALA A 30 31.60 -6.23 -23.31
CA ALA A 30 32.54 -7.32 -23.55
C ALA A 30 31.84 -8.69 -23.57
N LEU A 31 30.83 -8.89 -22.70
CA LEU A 31 30.04 -10.11 -22.66
C LEU A 31 29.14 -10.28 -23.89
N ILE A 32 28.52 -9.19 -24.36
CA ILE A 32 27.72 -9.19 -25.60
C ILE A 32 28.60 -9.52 -26.80
N ASP A 33 29.79 -8.92 -26.89
CA ASP A 33 30.73 -9.15 -28.00
C ASP A 33 31.32 -10.56 -28.03
N SER A 34 31.42 -11.22 -26.87
CA SER A 34 32.05 -12.53 -26.73
C SER A 34 31.07 -13.72 -26.67
N SER A 35 29.77 -13.47 -26.48
CA SER A 35 28.75 -14.51 -26.33
C SER A 35 27.52 -14.28 -27.21
N GLU A 36 27.19 -15.28 -28.04
CA GLU A 36 25.99 -15.30 -28.87
C GLU A 36 24.72 -15.32 -28.01
N GLU A 37 24.73 -16.04 -26.87
CA GLU A 37 23.62 -16.08 -25.91
C GLU A 37 23.38 -14.69 -25.28
N ALA A 38 24.45 -13.95 -24.97
CA ALA A 38 24.35 -12.61 -24.40
C ALA A 38 23.79 -11.60 -25.41
N THR A 39 24.21 -11.71 -26.68
CA THR A 39 23.66 -10.92 -27.79
C THR A 39 22.17 -11.17 -27.96
N GLU A 40 21.74 -12.43 -27.92
CA GLU A 40 20.32 -12.80 -28.06
C GLU A 40 19.48 -12.25 -26.89
N ILE A 41 19.95 -12.40 -25.64
CA ILE A 41 19.26 -11.88 -24.46
C ILE A 41 19.15 -10.36 -24.53
N HIS A 42 20.24 -9.65 -24.84
CA HIS A 42 20.23 -8.20 -24.94
C HIS A 42 19.27 -7.70 -26.04
N SER A 43 19.25 -8.36 -27.20
CA SER A 43 18.34 -8.05 -28.30
C SER A 43 16.86 -8.24 -27.90
N LYS A 44 16.55 -9.34 -27.20
CA LYS A 44 15.20 -9.60 -26.65
C LYS A 44 14.78 -8.55 -25.63
N LEU A 45 15.66 -8.20 -24.69
CA LEU A 45 15.39 -7.15 -23.69
C LEU A 45 15.15 -5.79 -24.36
N LYS A 46 15.99 -5.42 -25.34
CA LYS A 46 15.82 -4.18 -26.10
C LYS A 46 14.49 -4.15 -26.85
N ALA A 47 14.08 -5.26 -27.47
CA ALA A 47 12.79 -5.37 -28.14
C ALA A 47 11.60 -5.25 -27.16
N LEU A 48 11.70 -5.84 -25.97
CA LEU A 48 10.68 -5.74 -24.91
C LEU A 48 10.55 -4.32 -24.33
N LEU A 49 11.65 -3.57 -24.27
CA LEU A 49 11.69 -2.21 -23.72
C LEU A 49 11.36 -1.14 -24.76
N ALA A 50 11.47 -1.43 -26.06
CA ALA A 50 11.19 -0.48 -27.14
C ALA A 50 9.81 0.23 -27.04
N PRO A 51 8.71 -0.40 -26.57
CA PRO A 51 7.44 0.30 -26.37
C PRO A 51 7.49 1.40 -25.31
N LEU A 52 8.41 1.32 -24.34
CA LEU A 52 8.57 2.35 -23.31
C LEU A 52 9.20 3.63 -23.86
N ASP A 53 10.01 3.53 -24.91
CA ASP A 53 10.56 4.71 -25.61
C ASP A 53 9.47 5.51 -26.32
N ALA A 54 8.33 4.88 -26.62
CA ALA A 54 7.16 5.51 -27.22
C ALA A 54 6.20 6.12 -26.18
N LEU A 55 6.48 5.98 -24.88
CA LEU A 55 5.68 6.65 -23.85
C LEU A 55 5.87 8.16 -23.97
N GLN A 56 4.77 8.85 -24.30
CA GLN A 56 4.75 10.31 -24.36
C GLN A 56 5.15 10.87 -23.00
N THR A 57 6.32 11.50 -22.95
CA THR A 57 6.68 12.37 -21.84
C THR A 57 5.66 13.52 -21.84
N LYS A 58 4.84 13.61 -20.78
CA LYS A 58 4.00 14.79 -20.62
C LYS A 58 4.92 16.00 -20.60
N PRO A 59 4.67 17.03 -21.42
CA PRO A 59 5.48 18.23 -21.39
C PRO A 59 5.45 18.77 -19.96
N CYS A 60 6.62 19.16 -19.48
CA CYS A 60 6.72 19.88 -18.22
C CYS A 60 5.82 21.11 -18.34
N PRO A 61 4.83 21.32 -17.45
CA PRO A 61 3.95 22.47 -17.55
C PRO A 61 4.74 23.77 -17.59
N ASP A 62 4.45 24.65 -18.55
CA ASP A 62 5.20 25.90 -18.77
C ASP A 62 5.17 26.81 -17.53
N ASP A 63 4.10 26.72 -16.74
CA ASP A 63 3.88 27.44 -15.50
C ASP A 63 4.64 26.84 -14.30
N LEU A 64 5.29 25.68 -14.42
CA LEU A 64 5.93 25.02 -13.27
C LEU A 64 7.11 25.85 -12.75
N ALA A 65 7.95 26.36 -13.65
CA ALA A 65 9.06 27.23 -13.29
C ALA A 65 8.53 28.53 -12.67
N GLU A 66 7.52 29.14 -13.30
CA GLU A 66 6.91 30.38 -12.83
C GLU A 66 6.25 30.19 -11.46
N ARG A 67 5.47 29.14 -11.24
CA ARG A 67 4.87 28.80 -9.94
C ARG A 67 5.90 28.52 -8.86
N THR A 68 7.05 27.96 -9.24
CA THR A 68 8.16 27.72 -8.32
C THR A 68 8.81 29.04 -7.94
N VAL A 69 9.11 29.91 -8.92
CA VAL A 69 9.63 31.27 -8.71
C VAL A 69 8.65 32.11 -7.90
N TRP A 70 7.35 32.04 -8.18
CA TRP A 70 6.32 32.78 -7.49
C TRP A 70 6.21 32.37 -6.02
N ARG A 71 6.31 31.07 -5.73
CA ARG A 71 6.40 30.57 -4.34
C ARG A 71 7.67 31.06 -3.64
N LEU A 72 8.82 31.09 -4.34
CA LEU A 72 10.06 31.62 -3.78
C LEU A 72 9.98 33.14 -3.50
N ILE A 73 9.36 33.91 -4.41
CA ILE A 73 9.14 35.35 -4.25
C ILE A 73 8.18 35.62 -3.08
N GLN A 74 7.09 34.85 -2.94
CA GLN A 74 6.19 35.00 -1.79
C GLN A 74 6.94 34.79 -0.47
N VAL A 75 7.75 33.75 -0.38
CA VAL A 75 8.57 33.48 0.80
C VAL A 75 9.57 34.63 1.05
N ALA A 76 10.26 35.11 0.02
CA ALA A 76 11.22 36.21 0.14
C ALA A 76 10.57 37.59 0.45
N SER A 77 9.33 37.80 -0.01
CA SER A 77 8.58 39.03 0.27
C SER A 77 8.06 39.08 1.71
N ALA A 78 7.71 37.93 2.28
CA ALA A 78 7.39 37.80 3.70
C ALA A 78 8.60 38.15 4.60
N GLU A 79 9.83 37.92 4.12
CA GLU A 79 11.07 38.36 4.80
C GLU A 79 11.32 39.88 4.69
N ARG A 80 10.90 40.54 3.61
CA ARG A 80 11.12 41.99 3.41
C ARG A 80 10.17 42.88 4.20
N ALA A 81 8.95 42.42 4.49
CA ALA A 81 8.00 43.18 5.31
C ALA A 81 8.45 43.36 6.78
N VAL A 82 9.50 42.64 7.22
CA VAL A 82 10.06 42.71 8.58
C VAL A 82 11.31 43.62 8.66
N ARG A 83 11.73 44.25 7.56
CA ARG A 83 12.92 45.12 7.52
C ARG A 83 12.58 46.55 7.08
N GLU A 84 12.30 47.43 8.04
CA GLU A 84 12.75 48.82 7.92
C GLU A 84 14.13 48.96 8.59
N PRO A 85 15.11 49.66 7.97
CA PRO A 85 16.43 49.83 8.54
C PRO A 85 16.51 51.12 9.37
N VAL A 86 16.84 51.01 10.66
CA VAL A 86 17.35 52.15 11.44
C VAL A 86 18.88 52.14 11.36
N ALA A 87 19.43 53.31 11.02
CA ALA A 87 20.84 53.53 10.72
C ALA A 87 21.79 53.21 11.90
N ALA A 88 23.00 52.81 11.52
CA ALA A 88 24.00 52.14 12.35
C ALA A 88 24.74 53.05 13.35
N THR A 89 25.08 52.49 14.53
CA THR A 89 26.34 52.75 15.24
C THR A 89 26.82 51.51 16.05
N SER A 90 28.13 51.24 15.91
CA SER A 90 29.12 50.47 16.71
C SER A 90 28.82 49.11 17.42
N LYS A 91 29.84 48.22 17.38
CA LYS A 91 30.02 46.88 18.01
C LYS A 91 29.21 46.67 19.32
N PRO A 92 28.22 45.75 19.40
CA PRO A 92 28.41 44.29 19.62
C PRO A 92 27.36 43.40 18.90
N TRP A 93 26.63 43.96 17.93
CA TRP A 93 25.51 43.31 17.24
C TRP A 93 25.89 42.27 16.20
N ARG A 94 27.16 42.20 15.77
CA ARG A 94 27.61 41.18 14.80
C ARG A 94 27.39 39.75 15.29
N ASN A 95 27.57 39.51 16.59
CA ASN A 95 27.33 38.18 17.17
C ASN A 95 25.85 37.81 17.14
N TYR A 96 24.94 38.78 17.40
CA TYR A 96 23.50 38.55 17.31
C TYR A 96 23.02 38.37 15.87
N VAL A 97 23.60 39.09 14.91
CA VAL A 97 23.32 38.89 13.47
C VAL A 97 23.79 37.52 12.99
N GLN A 98 24.96 37.06 13.43
CA GLN A 98 25.47 35.72 13.11
C GLN A 98 24.61 34.62 13.74
N VAL A 99 24.25 34.77 15.03
CA VAL A 99 23.33 33.85 15.71
C VAL A 99 21.95 33.83 15.04
N GLY A 100 21.44 35.00 14.64
CA GLY A 100 20.18 35.12 13.90
C GLY A 100 20.22 34.47 12.52
N ALA A 101 21.32 34.65 11.76
CA ALA A 101 21.52 34.00 10.47
C ALA A 101 21.64 32.47 10.59
N MET A 102 22.34 31.99 11.62
CA MET A 102 22.45 30.56 11.91
C MET A 102 21.10 29.96 12.34
N ALA A 103 20.34 30.65 13.20
CA ALA A 103 19.00 30.24 13.57
C ALA A 103 18.06 30.22 12.36
N ALA A 104 18.11 31.22 11.49
CA ALA A 104 17.30 31.29 10.28
C ALA A 104 17.62 30.15 9.31
N THR A 105 18.90 29.86 9.06
CA THR A 105 19.30 28.73 8.20
C THR A 105 18.88 27.38 8.78
N ILE A 106 18.98 27.18 10.09
CA ILE A 106 18.47 25.97 10.76
C ILE A 106 16.95 25.89 10.61
N LEU A 107 16.20 26.96 10.85
CA LEU A 107 14.74 26.98 10.71
C LEU A 107 14.30 26.70 9.26
N LEU A 108 14.99 27.26 8.27
CA LEU A 108 14.76 26.96 6.85
C LEU A 108 15.04 25.49 6.54
N ALA A 109 16.19 24.97 6.99
CA ALA A 109 16.56 23.58 6.77
C ALA A 109 15.55 22.63 7.43
N VAL A 110 15.19 22.87 8.69
CA VAL A 110 14.18 22.09 9.43
C VAL A 110 12.81 22.16 8.75
N GLY A 111 12.39 23.37 8.33
CA GLY A 111 11.11 23.61 7.67
C GLY A 111 10.97 22.90 6.32
N VAL A 112 12.06 22.71 5.58
CA VAL A 112 12.05 21.98 4.30
C VAL A 112 12.28 20.48 4.50
N LEU A 113 13.25 20.09 5.32
CA LEU A 113 13.66 18.70 5.46
C LEU A 113 12.61 17.85 6.18
N ILE A 114 12.02 18.34 7.28
CA ILE A 114 11.06 17.52 8.06
C ILE A 114 9.83 17.13 7.22
N PRO A 115 9.12 18.06 6.53
CA PRO A 115 7.98 17.70 5.69
C PRO A 115 8.39 16.79 4.52
N SER A 116 9.56 17.02 3.91
CA SER A 116 10.07 16.20 2.81
C SER A 116 10.35 14.76 3.25
N PHE A 117 11.04 14.57 4.37
CA PHE A 117 11.28 13.24 4.95
C PHE A 117 9.98 12.57 5.40
N SER A 118 9.03 13.33 5.97
CA SER A 118 7.72 12.81 6.35
C SER A 118 6.93 12.31 5.14
N PHE A 119 6.94 13.06 4.04
CA PHE A 119 6.30 12.66 2.79
C PHE A 119 6.99 11.43 2.17
N ALA A 120 8.33 11.43 2.10
CA ALA A 120 9.10 10.30 1.59
C ALA A 120 8.83 9.02 2.39
N ARG A 121 8.81 9.10 3.73
CA ARG A 121 8.45 7.96 4.60
C ARG A 121 7.02 7.48 4.35
N HIS A 122 6.08 8.40 4.15
CA HIS A 122 4.70 8.02 3.84
C HIS A 122 4.59 7.29 2.49
N GLN A 123 5.26 7.78 1.45
CA GLN A 123 5.32 7.10 0.14
C GLN A 123 5.98 5.74 0.24
N HIS A 124 7.10 5.64 0.96
CA HIS A 124 7.77 4.37 1.19
C HIS A 124 6.84 3.36 1.88
N ARG A 125 6.18 3.73 2.98
CA ARG A 125 5.22 2.86 3.67
C ARG A 125 4.07 2.43 2.76
N LYS A 126 3.52 3.35 1.96
CA LYS A 126 2.48 3.03 0.96
C LYS A 126 2.97 1.96 -0.01
N HIS A 127 4.16 2.12 -0.60
CA HIS A 127 4.72 1.13 -1.52
C HIS A 127 5.02 -0.23 -0.87
N VAL A 128 5.47 -0.23 0.39
CA VAL A 128 5.62 -1.47 1.17
C VAL A 128 4.28 -2.20 1.29
N CYS A 129 3.22 -1.50 1.72
CA CYS A 129 1.88 -2.10 1.84
C CYS A 129 1.34 -2.60 0.50
N GLN A 130 1.57 -1.86 -0.59
CA GLN A 130 1.18 -2.30 -1.94
C GLN A 130 1.88 -3.59 -2.36
N ARG A 131 3.18 -3.70 -2.09
CA ARG A 131 3.96 -4.92 -2.36
C ARG A 131 3.47 -6.09 -1.49
N GLN A 132 3.17 -5.84 -0.22
CA GLN A 132 2.64 -6.86 0.69
C GLN A 132 1.30 -7.40 0.17
N LEU A 133 0.36 -6.52 -0.17
CA LEU A 133 -0.94 -6.89 -0.75
C LEU A 133 -0.78 -7.62 -2.09
N ALA A 134 0.17 -7.23 -2.94
CA ALA A 134 0.45 -7.94 -4.19
C ALA A 134 0.99 -9.36 -3.92
N GLY A 135 1.82 -9.53 -2.89
CA GLY A 135 2.26 -10.84 -2.41
C GLY A 135 1.12 -11.71 -1.88
N VAL A 136 0.21 -11.13 -1.10
CA VAL A 136 -1.02 -11.80 -0.64
C VAL A 136 -1.90 -12.18 -1.83
N GLY A 137 -2.09 -11.29 -2.80
CA GLY A 137 -2.85 -11.56 -4.03
C GLY A 137 -2.24 -12.66 -4.89
N SER A 138 -0.91 -12.71 -4.98
CA SER A 138 -0.22 -13.81 -5.68
C SER A 138 -0.42 -15.15 -4.96
N SER A 139 -0.37 -15.14 -3.62
CA SER A 139 -0.62 -16.34 -2.80
C SER A 139 -2.07 -16.81 -2.90
N MET A 140 -3.00 -15.85 -2.99
CA MET A 140 -4.42 -16.09 -3.24
C MET A 140 -4.64 -16.75 -4.61
N ALA A 141 -3.96 -16.27 -5.66
CA ALA A 141 -4.05 -16.86 -6.99
C ALA A 141 -3.52 -18.30 -6.99
N SER A 142 -2.41 -18.57 -6.31
CA SER A 142 -1.90 -19.95 -6.13
C SER A 142 -2.90 -20.85 -5.41
N TYR A 143 -3.54 -20.35 -4.35
CA TYR A 143 -4.62 -21.09 -3.67
C TYR A 143 -5.76 -21.41 -4.64
N CYS A 144 -6.26 -20.40 -5.36
CA CYS A 144 -7.38 -20.59 -6.30
C CYS A 144 -7.04 -21.62 -7.39
N SER A 145 -5.79 -21.62 -7.89
CA SER A 145 -5.30 -22.60 -8.86
C SER A 145 -5.40 -24.04 -8.36
N ASP A 146 -5.21 -24.28 -7.06
CA ASP A 146 -5.29 -25.61 -6.45
C ASP A 146 -6.71 -25.98 -5.99
N HIS A 147 -7.64 -25.02 -6.01
CA HIS A 147 -8.98 -25.15 -5.41
C HIS A 147 -10.12 -24.82 -6.40
N ASP A 148 -10.00 -25.23 -7.67
CA ASP A 148 -11.02 -25.01 -8.73
C ASP A 148 -11.43 -23.54 -8.90
N ASP A 149 -10.46 -22.62 -8.86
CA ASP A 149 -10.65 -21.17 -8.92
C ASP A 149 -11.49 -20.59 -7.76
N LYS A 150 -11.69 -21.34 -6.66
CA LYS A 150 -12.45 -20.87 -5.49
C LYS A 150 -11.56 -20.06 -4.56
N LEU A 151 -12.12 -18.95 -4.08
CA LEU A 151 -11.50 -18.16 -3.03
C LEU A 151 -11.49 -18.92 -1.68
N PRO A 152 -10.49 -18.66 -0.82
CA PRO A 152 -10.44 -19.20 0.53
C PRO A 152 -11.73 -18.90 1.29
N ALA A 153 -12.37 -19.96 1.77
CA ALA A 153 -13.56 -19.89 2.57
C ALA A 153 -13.50 -20.95 3.67
N VAL A 154 -13.42 -20.51 4.92
CA VAL A 154 -13.35 -21.40 6.08
C VAL A 154 -14.73 -21.99 6.42
N THR A 155 -15.80 -21.26 6.11
CA THR A 155 -17.18 -21.71 6.29
C THR A 155 -18.08 -21.24 5.15
N ALA A 156 -18.99 -22.11 4.74
CA ALA A 156 -20.10 -21.76 3.85
C ALA A 156 -21.32 -21.22 4.63
N ASP A 157 -21.31 -21.30 5.96
CA ASP A 157 -22.43 -20.89 6.81
C ASP A 157 -22.59 -19.36 6.80
N VAL A 158 -23.65 -18.91 6.14
CA VAL A 158 -23.95 -17.49 6.01
C VAL A 158 -24.54 -16.85 7.26
N SER A 159 -24.89 -17.65 8.27
CA SER A 159 -25.44 -17.14 9.54
C SER A 159 -24.37 -16.71 10.54
N GLN A 160 -23.10 -17.08 10.32
CA GLN A 160 -22.01 -16.73 11.22
C GLN A 160 -21.68 -15.22 11.13
N PRO A 161 -21.47 -14.54 12.29
CA PRO A 161 -20.99 -13.17 12.31
C PRO A 161 -19.56 -13.07 11.76
N TRP A 162 -19.30 -12.05 10.95
CA TRP A 162 -17.97 -11.83 10.35
C TRP A 162 -16.97 -11.17 11.31
N HIS A 163 -17.44 -10.50 12.38
CA HIS A 163 -16.61 -9.68 13.27
C HIS A 163 -15.96 -10.40 14.47
N ARG A 164 -16.32 -11.66 14.75
CA ARG A 164 -15.87 -12.35 15.97
C ARG A 164 -14.42 -12.81 15.84
N GLY A 165 -13.49 -11.96 16.26
CA GLY A 165 -12.05 -12.24 16.28
C GLY A 165 -11.61 -13.23 17.36
N GLY A 166 -10.47 -13.90 17.11
CA GLY A 166 -9.56 -14.37 18.16
C GLY A 166 -9.92 -15.64 18.93
N GLY A 167 -10.93 -16.41 18.54
CA GLY A 167 -11.24 -17.68 19.20
C GLY A 167 -10.41 -18.84 18.66
N GLN A 168 -9.51 -19.39 19.47
CA GLN A 168 -8.79 -20.63 19.15
C GLN A 168 -9.63 -21.91 19.31
N SER A 169 -10.86 -21.78 19.80
CA SER A 169 -11.85 -22.86 19.74
C SER A 169 -12.65 -22.70 18.45
N GLY A 170 -12.86 -23.79 17.70
CA GLY A 170 -13.50 -23.83 16.38
C GLY A 170 -14.93 -23.28 16.27
N GLN A 171 -15.43 -22.57 17.29
CA GLN A 171 -16.73 -21.90 17.38
C GLN A 171 -16.67 -20.38 17.16
N ARG A 172 -15.49 -19.75 17.02
CA ARG A 172 -15.36 -18.28 16.84
C ARG A 172 -14.32 -17.94 15.78
N ARG A 173 -14.74 -17.93 14.51
CA ARG A 173 -13.92 -17.56 13.35
C ARG A 173 -14.41 -16.24 12.78
N SER A 174 -13.50 -15.31 12.52
CA SER A 174 -13.82 -14.03 11.89
C SER A 174 -13.72 -14.11 10.36
N ASN A 175 -14.07 -13.05 9.65
CA ASN A 175 -13.84 -12.95 8.22
C ASN A 175 -12.35 -13.09 7.86
N SER A 176 -11.45 -12.59 8.73
CA SER A 176 -10.01 -12.70 8.54
C SER A 176 -9.48 -14.14 8.55
N SER A 177 -10.25 -15.10 9.09
CA SER A 177 -9.89 -16.53 9.03
C SER A 177 -9.80 -17.06 7.59
N ASN A 178 -10.59 -16.49 6.68
CA ASN A 178 -10.52 -16.83 5.25
C ASN A 178 -9.13 -16.48 4.68
N LEU A 179 -8.59 -15.31 5.02
CA LEU A 179 -7.22 -14.94 4.65
C LEU A 179 -6.17 -15.77 5.39
N TYR A 180 -6.44 -16.11 6.65
CA TYR A 180 -5.54 -16.89 7.49
C TYR A 180 -5.24 -18.28 6.88
N LEU A 181 -6.17 -18.85 6.11
CA LEU A 181 -5.93 -20.10 5.36
C LEU A 181 -4.67 -20.04 4.50
N LEU A 182 -4.33 -18.88 3.93
CA LEU A 182 -3.11 -18.73 3.13
C LEU A 182 -1.84 -18.99 3.96
N LEU A 183 -1.82 -18.53 5.22
CA LEU A 183 -0.73 -18.79 6.16
C LEU A 183 -0.76 -20.25 6.63
N LYS A 184 -1.93 -20.72 7.08
CA LYS A 184 -2.12 -22.05 7.66
C LYS A 184 -1.74 -23.18 6.69
N LEU A 185 -2.13 -23.03 5.42
CA LEU A 185 -1.84 -24.00 4.36
C LEU A 185 -0.49 -23.76 3.67
N GLY A 186 0.22 -22.68 4.01
CA GLY A 186 1.57 -22.40 3.50
C GLY A 186 1.65 -21.75 2.12
N TYR A 187 0.53 -21.27 1.56
CA TYR A 187 0.51 -20.44 0.35
C TYR A 187 1.21 -19.10 0.56
N HIS A 188 1.12 -18.55 1.78
CA HIS A 188 1.84 -17.36 2.20
C HIS A 188 2.70 -17.66 3.42
N LYS A 189 3.93 -17.15 3.47
CA LYS A 189 4.91 -17.52 4.51
C LYS A 189 5.20 -16.41 5.52
N ARG A 190 4.74 -15.19 5.26
CA ARG A 190 5.15 -13.97 5.97
C ARG A 190 3.94 -13.32 6.66
N PRO A 191 3.63 -13.66 7.91
CA PRO A 191 2.53 -13.05 8.65
C PRO A 191 2.61 -11.52 8.71
N GLU A 192 3.81 -10.94 8.66
CA GLU A 192 4.03 -9.50 8.66
C GLU A 192 3.47 -8.79 7.42
N ASP A 193 3.24 -9.51 6.32
CA ASP A 193 2.64 -8.93 5.11
C ASP A 193 1.13 -8.64 5.29
N PHE A 194 0.49 -9.17 6.35
CA PHE A 194 -0.88 -8.85 6.73
C PHE A 194 -0.99 -7.61 7.66
N VAL A 195 0.15 -6.99 8.01
CA VAL A 195 0.20 -5.80 8.86
C VAL A 195 0.67 -4.59 8.07
N CYS A 196 -0.11 -3.52 8.11
CA CYS A 196 0.18 -2.29 7.37
C CYS A 196 1.28 -1.49 8.07
N ALA A 197 2.40 -1.25 7.38
CA ALA A 197 3.51 -0.42 7.87
C ALA A 197 3.13 1.05 8.09
N GLY A 198 2.01 1.51 7.50
CA GLY A 198 1.43 2.83 7.71
C GLY A 198 0.73 3.00 9.05
N ARG A 199 0.16 1.91 9.60
CA ARG A 199 -0.77 1.96 10.73
C ARG A 199 -0.02 2.29 12.02
N ARG A 200 -0.59 3.21 12.80
CA ARG A 200 -0.16 3.45 14.19
C ARG A 200 -0.91 2.46 15.07
N GLN A 201 -0.26 1.39 15.45
CA GLN A 201 -0.87 0.33 16.26
C GLN A 201 -0.01 -0.07 17.45
N ARG A 202 -0.58 -0.82 18.39
CA ARG A 202 0.15 -1.27 19.58
C ARG A 202 1.20 -2.29 19.13
N ARG A 203 2.40 -2.22 19.70
CA ARG A 203 3.38 -3.29 19.49
C ARG A 203 2.85 -4.56 20.16
N VAL A 204 2.47 -5.53 19.34
CA VAL A 204 2.19 -6.91 19.76
C VAL A 204 3.33 -7.82 19.34
N ARG A 205 3.46 -8.97 19.98
CA ARG A 205 4.42 -10.01 19.56
C ARG A 205 4.09 -10.41 18.12
N ALA A 206 5.08 -10.38 17.23
CA ALA A 206 4.88 -10.84 15.86
C ALA A 206 4.52 -12.33 15.84
N LEU A 207 3.58 -12.71 14.98
CA LEU A 207 3.25 -14.11 14.73
C LEU A 207 4.43 -14.77 14.00
N VAL A 208 4.96 -15.86 14.55
CA VAL A 208 6.07 -16.59 13.92
C VAL A 208 5.51 -17.53 12.85
N PRO A 209 6.12 -17.65 11.66
CA PRO A 209 5.61 -18.52 10.59
C PRO A 209 5.38 -19.98 11.02
N SER A 210 6.20 -20.51 11.92
CA SER A 210 6.04 -21.88 12.45
C SER A 210 4.78 -22.05 13.29
N GLU A 211 4.35 -20.99 13.97
CA GLU A 211 3.15 -20.99 14.82
C GLU A 211 1.87 -20.88 13.98
N ALA A 212 1.97 -20.45 12.72
CA ALA A 212 0.78 -20.16 11.90
C ALA A 212 -0.09 -21.39 11.61
N ARG A 213 0.46 -22.60 11.76
CA ARG A 213 -0.30 -23.86 11.61
C ARG A 213 -1.18 -24.17 12.82
N ASP A 214 -0.82 -23.65 13.98
CA ASP A 214 -1.44 -23.99 15.26
C ASP A 214 -2.69 -23.16 15.55
N TYR A 215 -2.88 -22.04 14.85
CA TYR A 215 -4.07 -21.20 15.00
C TYR A 215 -5.09 -21.47 13.88
N ASP A 216 -6.34 -21.09 14.14
CA ASP A 216 -7.43 -21.11 13.17
C ASP A 216 -7.70 -19.73 12.54
N ASP A 217 -7.16 -18.67 13.15
CA ASP A 217 -7.35 -17.28 12.74
C ASP A 217 -6.17 -16.42 13.24
N PHE A 218 -6.11 -15.15 12.82
CA PHE A 218 -5.17 -14.19 13.38
C PHE A 218 -5.39 -14.06 14.91
N PRO A 219 -4.32 -14.09 15.74
CA PRO A 219 -4.46 -14.12 17.19
C PRO A 219 -5.19 -12.90 17.78
N SER A 220 -5.18 -11.77 17.07
CA SER A 220 -5.94 -10.57 17.39
C SER A 220 -6.00 -9.63 16.19
N GLY A 221 -6.88 -8.62 16.26
CA GLY A 221 -6.97 -7.56 15.27
C GLY A 221 -5.71 -6.68 15.14
N GLU A 222 -4.66 -6.90 15.93
CA GLU A 222 -3.35 -6.23 15.76
C GLU A 222 -2.41 -7.01 14.82
N HIS A 223 -2.76 -8.25 14.48
CA HIS A 223 -2.02 -9.11 13.54
C HIS A 223 -2.55 -9.04 12.11
N ILE A 224 -3.65 -8.31 11.89
CA ILE A 224 -4.20 -8.02 10.58
C ILE A 224 -4.65 -6.56 10.50
N SER A 225 -4.12 -5.83 9.52
CA SER A 225 -4.47 -4.43 9.26
C SER A 225 -5.33 -4.27 8.01
N TYR A 226 -5.85 -5.35 7.45
CA TYR A 226 -6.60 -5.34 6.20
C TYR A 226 -8.00 -5.93 6.42
N SER A 227 -8.98 -5.45 5.65
CA SER A 227 -10.36 -5.96 5.66
C SER A 227 -10.64 -6.73 4.39
N PHE A 228 -11.16 -7.94 4.56
CA PHE A 228 -11.42 -8.88 3.47
C PHE A 228 -12.87 -8.79 3.01
N ARG A 229 -13.13 -9.17 1.76
CA ARG A 229 -14.47 -9.18 1.21
C ARG A 229 -15.38 -10.15 1.95
N VAL A 230 -16.58 -9.69 2.31
CA VAL A 230 -17.66 -10.54 2.79
C VAL A 230 -18.52 -10.94 1.59
N PHE A 231 -18.57 -12.23 1.31
CA PHE A 231 -19.33 -12.77 0.18
C PHE A 231 -20.81 -12.97 0.54
N CYS A 232 -21.68 -12.85 -0.46
CA CYS A 232 -23.10 -13.15 -0.30
C CYS A 232 -23.28 -14.65 -0.09
N ARG A 233 -22.59 -15.46 -0.91
CA ARG A 233 -22.67 -16.93 -0.87
C ARG A 233 -21.28 -17.56 -1.12
N PRO A 234 -20.56 -18.00 -0.08
CA PRO A 234 -19.33 -18.76 -0.24
C PRO A 234 -19.60 -20.22 -0.65
N ALA A 235 -18.71 -20.90 -1.39
CA ALA A 235 -17.44 -20.40 -1.93
C ALA A 235 -17.65 -19.67 -3.28
N VAL A 236 -16.90 -18.58 -3.49
CA VAL A 236 -16.98 -17.74 -4.70
C VAL A 236 -15.80 -18.01 -5.62
N THR A 237 -16.07 -18.10 -6.93
CA THR A 237 -15.06 -18.25 -7.97
C THR A 237 -14.35 -16.91 -8.23
N MET A 238 -13.02 -16.89 -8.15
CA MET A 238 -12.19 -15.68 -8.24
C MET A 238 -12.35 -14.95 -9.58
N SER A 239 -12.43 -15.68 -10.70
CA SER A 239 -12.62 -15.10 -12.04
C SER A 239 -13.93 -14.32 -12.20
N LEU A 240 -14.98 -14.65 -11.44
CA LEU A 240 -16.25 -13.91 -11.46
C LEU A 240 -16.16 -12.53 -10.82
N LEU A 241 -15.10 -12.27 -10.04
CA LEU A 241 -14.87 -11.01 -9.35
C LEU A 241 -13.80 -10.16 -10.04
N ALA A 242 -13.34 -10.49 -11.25
CA ALA A 242 -12.30 -9.74 -11.94
C ALA A 242 -12.58 -8.21 -11.95
N GLY A 243 -11.63 -7.43 -11.45
CA GLY A 243 -11.74 -5.97 -11.32
C GLY A 243 -12.50 -5.47 -10.08
N GLN A 244 -13.02 -6.36 -9.23
CA GLN A 244 -13.67 -6.01 -7.97
C GLN A 244 -12.68 -6.00 -6.79
N PRO A 245 -12.87 -5.13 -5.77
CA PRO A 245 -12.09 -5.16 -4.54
C PRO A 245 -12.23 -6.50 -3.82
N LEU A 246 -11.11 -7.04 -3.34
CA LEU A 246 -11.04 -8.28 -2.57
C LEU A 246 -10.49 -8.05 -1.16
N LEU A 247 -9.50 -7.18 -1.03
CA LEU A 247 -8.85 -6.85 0.23
C LEU A 247 -8.48 -5.36 0.21
N ALA A 248 -8.68 -4.65 1.30
CA ALA A 248 -8.23 -3.26 1.43
C ALA A 248 -7.62 -3.01 2.81
N ASP A 249 -6.99 -1.84 2.97
CA ASP A 249 -6.70 -1.32 4.30
C ASP A 249 -7.95 -1.34 5.19
N ARG A 250 -7.74 -1.50 6.49
CA ARG A 250 -8.78 -1.75 7.50
C ARG A 250 -10.01 -0.85 7.33
N ASN A 251 -11.18 -1.47 7.37
CA ASN A 251 -12.46 -0.78 7.33
C ASN A 251 -12.60 0.16 8.54
N PRO A 252 -12.71 1.49 8.33
CA PRO A 252 -12.76 2.48 9.39
C PRO A 252 -14.08 2.49 10.18
N VAL A 253 -15.15 1.89 9.64
CA VAL A 253 -16.48 1.85 10.27
C VAL A 253 -16.45 1.05 11.57
N PHE A 254 -15.60 0.02 11.66
CA PHE A 254 -15.61 -0.95 12.75
C PHE A 254 -14.40 -0.83 13.70
N GLU A 255 -13.57 0.21 13.58
CA GLU A 255 -12.33 0.32 14.36
C GLU A 255 -12.53 0.63 15.85
N SER A 256 -13.60 1.35 16.20
CA SER A 256 -13.90 1.75 17.58
C SER A 256 -14.84 0.80 18.31
N VAL A 257 -15.19 -0.33 17.70
CA VAL A 257 -16.21 -1.25 18.20
C VAL A 257 -15.57 -2.26 19.15
N SER A 258 -16.20 -2.47 20.31
CA SER A 258 -15.79 -3.52 21.24
C SER A 258 -16.33 -4.88 20.79
N GLU A 259 -15.53 -5.94 20.94
CA GLU A 259 -15.93 -7.32 20.64
C GLU A 259 -17.12 -7.80 21.48
N ASP A 260 -17.30 -7.28 22.70
CA ASP A 260 -18.38 -7.71 23.61
C ASP A 260 -19.76 -7.15 23.24
N ARG A 261 -19.80 -6.03 22.51
CA ARG A 261 -21.04 -5.35 22.08
C ARG A 261 -20.85 -4.77 20.69
N PHE A 262 -20.90 -5.65 19.69
CA PHE A 262 -20.80 -5.24 18.30
C PHE A 262 -22.13 -4.61 17.83
N ALA A 263 -22.18 -3.28 17.87
CA ALA A 263 -23.27 -2.48 17.32
C ALA A 263 -22.70 -1.17 16.78
N VAL A 264 -22.98 -0.85 15.51
CA VAL A 264 -22.57 0.41 14.88
C VAL A 264 -23.76 1.03 14.17
N GLN A 265 -24.04 2.28 14.51
CA GLN A 265 -24.93 3.13 13.74
C GLN A 265 -24.09 3.99 12.80
N LEU A 266 -24.34 3.92 11.49
CA LEU A 266 -23.67 4.78 10.53
C LEU A 266 -24.13 6.23 10.72
N ASP A 267 -23.16 7.14 10.70
CA ASP A 267 -23.37 8.56 10.63
C ASP A 267 -22.63 9.16 9.42
N GLY A 268 -22.88 10.45 9.15
CA GLY A 268 -22.26 11.13 8.03
C GLY A 268 -20.73 11.28 8.14
N GLU A 269 -20.12 11.12 9.32
CA GLU A 269 -18.65 11.13 9.46
C GLU A 269 -18.07 9.77 9.08
N LEU A 270 -18.63 8.68 9.61
CA LEU A 270 -18.22 7.31 9.34
C LEU A 270 -18.34 6.97 7.85
N CYS A 271 -19.35 7.47 7.14
CA CYS A 271 -19.50 7.28 5.69
C CYS A 271 -18.45 8.03 4.85
N ARG A 272 -17.74 9.02 5.42
CA ARG A 272 -16.72 9.81 4.70
C ARG A 272 -15.29 9.45 5.10
N ARG A 273 -15.12 8.70 6.18
CA ARG A 273 -13.81 8.33 6.71
C ARG A 273 -13.16 7.24 5.84
N ASN A 274 -11.91 7.46 5.46
CA ASN A 274 -11.02 6.45 4.86
C ASN A 274 -10.30 5.63 5.94
N SER A 275 -9.61 4.57 5.56
CA SER A 275 -8.88 3.72 6.52
C SER A 275 -7.87 4.50 7.37
N THR A 276 -7.72 4.13 8.65
CA THR A 276 -6.72 4.74 9.52
C THR A 276 -5.28 4.31 9.21
N ASN A 277 -5.09 3.22 8.47
CA ASN A 277 -3.78 2.68 8.07
C ASN A 277 -2.83 3.74 7.48
N HIS A 278 -3.35 4.66 6.68
CA HIS A 278 -2.56 5.75 6.10
C HIS A 278 -3.03 7.13 6.57
N SER A 279 -3.45 7.22 7.84
CA SER A 279 -3.95 8.45 8.47
C SER A 279 -5.12 9.07 7.69
N GLN A 280 -6.05 8.22 7.22
CA GLN A 280 -7.26 8.61 6.49
C GLN A 280 -7.01 9.33 5.14
N ARG A 281 -5.77 9.31 4.63
CA ARG A 281 -5.42 9.90 3.32
C ARG A 281 -5.90 9.07 2.12
N GLY A 282 -6.36 7.86 2.39
CA GLY A 282 -6.75 6.85 1.41
C GLY A 282 -6.42 5.44 1.91
N GLN A 283 -6.59 4.45 1.04
CA GLN A 283 -6.43 3.03 1.32
C GLN A 283 -5.77 2.32 0.15
N ASN A 284 -4.89 1.38 0.44
CA ASN A 284 -4.50 0.37 -0.51
C ASN A 284 -5.64 -0.63 -0.70
N VAL A 285 -5.87 -1.01 -1.95
CA VAL A 285 -6.92 -1.94 -2.36
C VAL A 285 -6.30 -2.94 -3.33
N LEU A 286 -6.40 -4.22 -2.98
CA LEU A 286 -6.15 -5.36 -3.86
C LEU A 286 -7.48 -5.75 -4.50
N PHE A 287 -7.47 -5.85 -5.82
CA PHE A 287 -8.61 -6.34 -6.58
C PHE A 287 -8.39 -7.81 -6.96
N ALA A 288 -9.48 -8.52 -7.23
CA ALA A 288 -9.45 -9.93 -7.62
C ALA A 288 -8.65 -10.21 -8.90
N GLY A 289 -8.40 -9.21 -9.75
CA GLY A 289 -7.47 -9.34 -10.88
C GLY A 289 -5.97 -9.30 -10.50
N GLY A 290 -5.64 -9.22 -9.21
CA GLY A 290 -4.27 -9.11 -8.70
C GLY A 290 -3.70 -7.68 -8.69
N GLN A 291 -4.39 -6.71 -9.29
CA GLN A 291 -3.94 -5.31 -9.26
C GLN A 291 -4.02 -4.76 -7.83
N VAL A 292 -3.05 -3.95 -7.45
CA VAL A 292 -3.05 -3.21 -6.18
C VAL A 292 -2.92 -1.72 -6.45
N GLY A 293 -3.82 -0.93 -5.87
CA GLY A 293 -3.84 0.52 -6.04
C GLY A 293 -4.05 1.25 -4.71
N PHE A 294 -3.57 2.49 -4.61
CA PHE A 294 -3.91 3.36 -3.49
C PHE A 294 -5.04 4.31 -3.91
N LEU A 295 -6.23 4.11 -3.35
CA LEU A 295 -7.41 4.91 -3.62
C LEU A 295 -7.55 6.02 -2.58
N LYS A 296 -7.85 7.24 -3.03
CA LYS A 296 -8.13 8.38 -2.13
C LYS A 296 -9.57 8.40 -1.63
N THR A 297 -10.44 7.61 -2.27
CA THR A 297 -11.86 7.49 -1.97
C THR A 297 -12.18 6.02 -1.70
N ARG A 298 -13.20 5.79 -0.87
CA ARG A 298 -13.74 4.45 -0.57
C ARG A 298 -14.76 3.95 -1.59
N HIS A 299 -15.15 4.81 -2.53
CA HIS A 299 -16.07 4.48 -3.60
C HIS A 299 -15.34 3.84 -4.79
N VAL A 300 -15.86 2.72 -5.29
CA VAL A 300 -15.29 1.91 -6.38
C VAL A 300 -16.37 1.43 -7.35
N GLY A 301 -15.95 1.10 -8.57
CA GLY A 301 -16.84 0.55 -9.59
C GLY A 301 -17.69 1.59 -10.30
N ILE A 302 -18.59 1.10 -11.16
CA ILE A 302 -19.58 1.90 -11.88
C ILE A 302 -20.92 1.14 -11.78
N PRO A 303 -21.97 1.71 -11.15
CA PRO A 303 -21.94 2.95 -10.38
C PRO A 303 -20.98 2.87 -9.18
N GLU A 304 -20.54 4.02 -8.71
CA GLU A 304 -19.67 4.12 -7.53
C GLU A 304 -20.38 3.57 -6.30
N ASP A 305 -19.77 2.57 -5.64
CA ASP A 305 -20.27 1.96 -4.40
C ASP A 305 -19.21 2.00 -3.31
N ASP A 306 -19.64 2.14 -2.06
CA ASP A 306 -18.74 2.23 -0.91
C ASP A 306 -18.26 0.84 -0.47
N MET A 307 -16.96 0.56 -0.66
CA MET A 307 -16.37 -0.74 -0.31
C MET A 307 -16.40 -1.09 1.17
N PHE A 308 -16.73 -0.16 2.06
CA PHE A 308 -16.69 -0.36 3.51
C PHE A 308 -18.09 -0.43 4.14
N THR A 309 -19.17 -0.35 3.36
CA THR A 309 -20.55 -0.48 3.85
C THR A 309 -21.37 -1.34 2.91
N VAL A 310 -22.34 -2.06 3.44
CA VAL A 310 -23.38 -2.72 2.65
C VAL A 310 -24.40 -1.67 2.17
N GLN A 311 -24.83 -1.79 0.91
CA GLN A 311 -25.84 -0.89 0.36
C GLN A 311 -27.14 -0.93 1.19
N ASN A 312 -27.70 0.26 1.47
CA ASN A 312 -28.96 0.45 2.20
C ASN A 312 -28.96 -0.08 3.65
N VAL A 313 -27.79 -0.28 4.26
CA VAL A 313 -27.65 -0.68 5.67
C VAL A 313 -27.09 0.48 6.49
N VAL A 314 -27.81 0.86 7.55
CA VAL A 314 -27.43 1.96 8.46
C VAL A 314 -27.09 1.51 9.88
N GLU A 315 -27.50 0.30 10.27
CA GLU A 315 -27.18 -0.33 11.56
C GLU A 315 -26.46 -1.64 11.30
N TYR A 316 -25.32 -1.86 11.96
CA TYR A 316 -24.53 -3.08 11.87
C TYR A 316 -24.47 -3.79 13.21
N ARG A 317 -24.79 -5.07 13.20
CA ARG A 317 -24.69 -6.05 14.30
C ARG A 317 -23.63 -7.11 14.01
N GLY A 318 -22.93 -6.99 12.88
CA GLY A 318 -21.76 -7.76 12.53
C GLY A 318 -22.06 -9.09 11.84
N SER A 319 -23.26 -9.20 11.27
CA SER A 319 -23.72 -10.33 10.45
C SER A 319 -24.32 -9.85 9.12
N GLU A 320 -24.31 -8.54 8.85
CA GLU A 320 -24.79 -7.94 7.62
C GLU A 320 -23.97 -8.43 6.44
N ARG A 321 -24.62 -8.68 5.31
CA ARG A 321 -23.98 -9.16 4.10
C ARG A 321 -24.56 -8.45 2.88
N PRO A 322 -23.77 -8.33 1.81
CA PRO A 322 -24.32 -7.88 0.54
C PRO A 322 -25.40 -8.84 0.03
N THR A 323 -26.34 -8.30 -0.74
CA THR A 323 -27.39 -9.09 -1.40
C THR A 323 -26.95 -9.64 -2.75
N CYS A 324 -25.89 -9.08 -3.34
CA CYS A 324 -25.30 -9.54 -4.58
C CYS A 324 -23.77 -9.36 -4.59
N GLU A 325 -23.07 -10.22 -5.35
CA GLU A 325 -21.61 -10.21 -5.45
C GLU A 325 -21.05 -8.97 -6.19
N LYS A 326 -21.90 -8.01 -6.61
CA LYS A 326 -21.44 -6.72 -7.14
C LYS A 326 -21.16 -5.70 -6.05
N ASP A 327 -21.76 -5.84 -4.88
CA ASP A 327 -21.49 -4.97 -3.73
C ASP A 327 -20.17 -5.44 -3.07
N PRO A 328 -19.14 -4.57 -3.04
CA PRO A 328 -17.78 -4.92 -2.65
C PRO A 328 -17.51 -4.76 -1.14
N PHE A 329 -18.50 -4.99 -0.29
CA PHE A 329 -18.34 -4.88 1.17
C PHE A 329 -17.12 -5.63 1.72
N LEU A 330 -16.18 -4.88 2.27
CA LEU A 330 -14.97 -5.34 2.95
C LEU A 330 -15.12 -5.15 4.45
N ALA A 331 -14.96 -6.21 5.23
CA ALA A 331 -15.06 -6.18 6.69
C ALA A 331 -13.83 -6.84 7.35
N PRO A 332 -13.50 -6.47 8.61
CA PRO A 332 -12.42 -7.08 9.38
C PRO A 332 -12.50 -8.60 9.47
#